data_AF-A0A534N970-F1
#
_entry.id   AF-A0A534N970-F1
#
_cell.length_a   1.000
_cell.length_b   1.000
_cell.length_c   1.000
_cell.angle_alpha   90.00
_cell.angle_beta   90.00
_cell.angle_gamma   90.00
#
_symmetry.space_group_name_H-M   'P 1'
#
loop_
_entity.id
_entity.type
_entity.pdbx_description
1 polymer ?
#
loop_
_entity_poly.entity_id
_entity_poly.type
_entity_poly.pdbx_seq_one_letter_code
_entity_poly.pdbx_strand_id
1 'polypeptide(L)'
;MGPRRVSTGIAELDEQLKGGLLEGKSYLVTGAPGTGKTILCIQFVYKAVMEGEKAIYVSIDEKPAEIIEQATSLGWDLTKYIEKKQLLILDASPYFGSRVGAGKEKQVDIQKVVGDLGAYVQRMEATRV
;
A
#
# COMPACT_ATOMS: atom_id res chain seq x y z
N MET A 1 -11.04 -27.44 4.84
CA MET A 1 -10.31 -26.29 5.41
C MET A 1 -10.90 -25.04 4.78
N GLY A 2 -11.39 -24.08 5.58
CA GLY A 2 -11.96 -22.84 5.05
C GLY A 2 -10.89 -21.94 4.40
N PRO A 3 -11.29 -20.93 3.61
CA PRO A 3 -10.33 -20.00 3.02
C PRO A 3 -9.56 -19.24 4.12
N ARG A 4 -8.25 -19.04 3.90
CA ARG A 4 -7.41 -18.24 4.81
C ARG A 4 -7.79 -16.75 4.72
N ARG A 5 -7.65 -16.04 5.84
CA ARG A 5 -7.96 -14.61 5.97
C ARG A 5 -6.78 -13.83 6.54
N VAL A 6 -6.72 -12.55 6.19
CA VAL A 6 -5.70 -11.59 6.59
C VAL A 6 -6.40 -10.47 7.37
N SER A 7 -5.89 -10.18 8.57
CA SER A 7 -6.42 -9.11 9.42
C SER A 7 -6.24 -7.75 8.74
N THR A 8 -7.23 -6.87 8.87
CA THR A 8 -7.12 -5.46 8.47
C THR A 8 -6.30 -4.63 9.45
N GLY A 9 -6.02 -5.16 10.65
CA GLY A 9 -5.45 -4.43 11.77
C GLY A 9 -6.48 -3.61 12.56
N ILE A 10 -7.77 -3.69 12.21
CA ILE A 10 -8.89 -3.02 12.88
C ILE A 10 -9.86 -4.10 13.35
N ALA A 11 -9.94 -4.32 14.66
CA ALA A 11 -10.67 -5.46 15.24
C ALA A 11 -12.15 -5.47 14.85
N GLU A 12 -12.80 -4.32 14.92
CA GLU A 12 -14.22 -4.15 14.60
C GLU A 12 -14.49 -4.41 13.12
N LEU A 13 -13.59 -3.96 12.23
CA LEU A 13 -13.71 -4.23 10.80
C LEU A 13 -13.49 -5.71 10.49
N ASP A 14 -12.50 -6.34 11.15
CA ASP A 14 -12.25 -7.77 10.99
C ASP A 14 -13.45 -8.60 11.43
N GLU A 15 -14.12 -8.23 12.53
CA GLU A 15 -15.36 -8.86 12.98
C GLU A 15 -16.46 -8.78 11.92
N GLN A 16 -16.71 -7.58 11.37
CA GLN A 16 -17.69 -7.38 10.29
C GLN A 16 -17.34 -8.20 9.03
N LEU A 17 -16.05 -8.39 8.76
CA LEU A 17 -15.53 -9.17 7.63
C LEU A 17 -15.40 -10.67 7.93
N LYS A 18 -15.85 -11.13 9.10
CA LYS A 18 -15.77 -12.53 9.56
C LYS A 18 -14.33 -13.03 9.69
N GLY A 19 -13.48 -12.24 10.34
CA GLY A 19 -12.06 -12.51 10.59
C GLY A 19 -11.12 -11.89 9.56
N GLY A 20 -11.51 -10.80 8.90
CA GLY A 20 -10.66 -10.05 7.96
C GLY A 20 -10.84 -10.44 6.49
N LEU A 21 -9.92 -9.98 5.65
CA LEU A 21 -9.94 -10.10 4.19
C LEU A 21 -9.55 -11.50 3.72
N LEU A 22 -10.14 -12.02 2.64
CA LEU A 22 -9.72 -13.29 2.04
C LEU A 22 -8.33 -13.15 1.40
N GLU A 23 -7.45 -14.10 1.67
CA GLU A 23 -6.11 -14.10 1.09
C GLU A 23 -6.13 -14.35 -0.44
N GLY A 24 -5.22 -13.71 -1.18
CA GLY A 24 -5.11 -13.85 -2.63
C GLY A 24 -6.23 -13.16 -3.40
N LYS A 25 -6.83 -12.11 -2.82
CA LYS A 25 -7.86 -11.27 -3.43
C LYS A 25 -7.43 -9.81 -3.44
N SER A 26 -7.88 -9.09 -4.47
CA SER A 26 -7.74 -7.63 -4.54
C SER A 26 -8.95 -6.95 -3.92
N TYR A 27 -8.71 -5.88 -3.16
CA TYR A 27 -9.74 -5.11 -2.47
C TYR A 27 -9.70 -3.65 -2.91
N LEU A 28 -10.87 -3.06 -3.05
CA LEU A 28 -11.03 -1.64 -3.39
C LEU A 28 -11.67 -0.92 -2.20
N VAL A 29 -10.96 0.07 -1.68
CA VAL A 29 -11.45 0.98 -0.64
C VAL A 29 -11.85 2.29 -1.30
N THR A 30 -13.13 2.67 -1.21
CA THR A 30 -13.66 3.90 -1.82
C THR A 30 -14.31 4.79 -0.77
N GLY A 31 -14.38 6.09 -1.07
CA GLY A 31 -14.98 7.09 -0.17
C GLY A 31 -14.53 8.50 -0.51
N ALA A 32 -15.30 9.49 -0.05
CA ALA A 32 -14.99 10.91 -0.23
C ALA A 32 -13.62 11.29 0.37
N PRO A 33 -13.00 12.42 -0.04
CA PRO A 33 -11.80 12.93 0.62
C PRO A 33 -12.01 13.06 2.14
N GLY A 34 -10.98 12.74 2.93
CA GLY A 34 -11.04 12.80 4.39
C GLY A 34 -11.73 11.60 5.09
N THR A 35 -12.30 10.62 4.37
CA THR A 35 -12.94 9.45 5.00
C THR A 35 -11.97 8.39 5.54
N GLY A 36 -10.66 8.66 5.59
CA GLY A 36 -9.67 7.75 6.18
C GLY A 36 -9.15 6.62 5.27
N LYS A 37 -9.27 6.73 3.95
CA LYS A 37 -8.76 5.70 3.00
C LYS A 37 -7.26 5.46 3.15
N THR A 38 -6.45 6.52 3.11
CA THR A 38 -5.00 6.47 3.29
C THR A 38 -4.66 5.88 4.66
N ILE A 39 -5.37 6.29 5.71
CA ILE A 39 -5.20 5.78 7.07
C ILE A 39 -5.43 4.26 7.12
N LEU A 40 -6.51 3.76 6.50
CA LEU A 40 -6.80 2.33 6.43
C LEU A 40 -5.70 1.56 5.68
N CYS A 41 -5.23 2.08 4.55
CA CYS A 41 -4.14 1.46 3.79
C CYS A 41 -2.82 1.42 4.59
N ILE A 42 -2.48 2.50 5.29
CA ILE A 42 -1.30 2.57 6.17
C ILE A 42 -1.45 1.58 7.32
N GLN A 43 -2.61 1.53 7.99
CA GLN A 43 -2.86 0.59 9.09
C GLN A 43 -2.73 -0.86 8.65
N PHE A 44 -3.26 -1.20 7.48
CA PHE A 44 -3.17 -2.54 6.92
C PHE A 44 -1.70 -2.96 6.69
N VAL A 45 -0.91 -2.07 6.09
CA VAL A 45 0.51 -2.30 5.86
C VAL A 45 1.29 -2.36 7.18
N TYR A 46 1.00 -1.48 8.12
CA TYR A 46 1.61 -1.45 9.44
C TYR A 46 1.38 -2.77 10.19
N LYS A 47 0.13 -3.26 10.18
CA LYS A 47 -0.24 -4.55 10.77
C LYS A 47 0.55 -5.70 10.15
N ALA A 48 0.65 -5.75 8.82
CA ALA A 48 1.42 -6.79 8.12
C ALA A 48 2.90 -6.79 8.55
N VAL A 49 3.56 -5.63 8.57
CA VAL A 49 4.99 -5.57 8.93
C VAL A 49 5.23 -5.81 10.43
N MET A 50 4.27 -5.47 11.30
CA MET A 50 4.29 -5.85 12.71
C MET A 50 4.29 -7.37 12.91
N GLU A 51 3.60 -8.11 12.04
CA GLU A 51 3.54 -9.57 12.07
C GLU A 51 4.73 -10.25 11.38
N GLY A 52 5.73 -9.46 10.97
CA GLY A 52 6.94 -9.93 10.31
C GLY A 52 6.80 -10.14 8.80
N GLU A 53 5.67 -9.74 8.23
CA GLU A 53 5.42 -9.82 6.80
C GLU A 53 6.17 -8.71 6.04
N LYS A 54 6.37 -8.91 4.73
CA LYS A 54 6.91 -7.88 3.85
C LYS A 54 5.79 -7.20 3.10
N ALA A 55 5.87 -5.88 2.93
CA ALA A 55 4.85 -5.07 2.28
C ALA A 55 5.46 -4.03 1.33
N ILE A 56 4.71 -3.73 0.27
CA ILE A 56 5.00 -2.62 -0.64
C ILE A 56 3.79 -1.69 -0.61
N TYR A 57 4.02 -0.43 -0.26
CA TYR A 57 3.03 0.64 -0.34
C TYR A 57 3.32 1.48 -1.59
N VAL A 58 2.37 1.55 -2.52
CA VAL A 58 2.54 2.33 -3.76
C VAL A 58 1.62 3.55 -3.69
N SER A 59 2.19 4.73 -3.84
CA SER A 59 1.47 6.01 -3.83
C SER A 59 1.64 6.74 -5.16
N ILE A 60 0.61 7.45 -5.61
CA ILE A 60 0.68 8.31 -6.81
C ILE A 60 0.66 9.79 -6.43
N ASP A 61 -0.19 10.16 -5.47
CA ASP A 61 -0.45 11.55 -5.12
C ASP A 61 0.42 12.05 -3.95
N GLU A 62 0.93 11.14 -3.12
CA GLU A 62 1.65 11.46 -1.88
C GLU A 62 3.08 10.91 -1.92
N LYS A 63 4.06 11.70 -1.44
CA LYS A 63 5.46 11.30 -1.37
C LYS A 63 5.71 10.34 -0.20
N PRO A 64 6.75 9.49 -0.26
CA PRO A 64 7.07 8.56 0.83
C PRO A 64 7.23 9.24 2.20
N ALA A 65 7.82 10.44 2.24
CA ALA A 65 7.97 11.21 3.47
C ALA A 65 6.62 11.61 4.09
N GLU A 66 5.63 11.98 3.27
CA GLU A 66 4.28 12.36 3.73
C GLU A 66 3.53 11.14 4.31
N ILE A 67 3.71 9.96 3.72
CA ILE A 67 3.14 8.71 4.24
C ILE A 67 3.76 8.37 5.60
N ILE A 68 5.08 8.53 5.75
CA ILE A 68 5.79 8.28 7.01
C ILE A 68 5.34 9.27 8.09
N GLU A 69 5.20 10.55 7.75
CA GLU A 69 4.71 11.59 8.67
C GLU A 69 3.28 11.29 9.15
N GLN A 70 2.37 10.96 8.22
CA GLN A 70 0.99 10.59 8.56
C GLN A 70 0.94 9.37 9.49
N ALA A 71 1.70 8.32 9.17
CA ALA A 71 1.77 7.14 10.02
C ALA A 71 2.31 7.48 11.43
N THR A 72 3.36 8.29 11.49
CA THR A 72 3.97 8.74 12.76
C THR A 72 2.97 9.54 13.60
N SER A 73 2.17 10.40 12.97
CA SER A 73 1.13 11.19 13.66
C SER A 73 0.05 10.32 14.32
N LEU A 74 -0.13 9.08 13.83
CA LEU A 74 -1.06 8.08 14.36
C LEU A 74 -0.39 7.10 15.34
N GLY A 75 0.88 7.32 15.68
CA GLY A 75 1.66 6.45 16.56
C GLY A 75 2.24 5.21 15.88
N TRP A 76 2.21 5.15 14.54
CA TRP A 76 2.74 4.04 13.76
C TRP A 76 4.13 4.37 13.21
N ASP A 77 5.16 3.86 13.89
CA ASP A 77 6.53 3.98 13.40
C ASP A 77 6.82 2.96 12.29
N LEU A 78 6.85 3.46 11.04
CA LEU A 78 7.21 2.70 9.84
C LEU A 78 8.72 2.60 9.60
N THR A 79 9.51 3.50 10.21
CA THR A 79 10.93 3.72 9.89
C THR A 79 11.74 2.44 10.07
N LYS A 80 11.55 1.78 11.21
CA LYS A 80 12.24 0.52 11.55
C LYS A 80 11.96 -0.61 10.56
N TYR A 81 10.79 -0.62 9.91
CA TYR A 81 10.44 -1.65 8.92
C TYR A 81 11.03 -1.33 7.55
N ILE A 82 11.18 -0.05 7.23
CA ILE A 82 11.87 0.41 6.01
C ILE A 82 13.36 0.07 6.10
N GLU A 83 14.01 0.37 7.23
CA GLU A 83 15.43 0.07 7.46
C GLU A 83 15.73 -1.44 7.37
N LYS A 84 14.82 -2.27 7.88
CA LYS A 84 14.89 -3.74 7.79
C LYS A 84 14.50 -4.31 6.43
N LYS A 85 14.14 -3.46 5.45
CA LYS A 85 13.64 -3.86 4.13
C LYS A 85 12.41 -4.79 4.21
N GLN A 86 11.59 -4.60 5.25
CA GLN A 86 10.28 -5.26 5.39
C GLN A 86 9.17 -4.40 4.78
N LEU A 87 9.37 -3.07 4.74
CA LEU A 87 8.47 -2.14 4.07
C LEU A 87 9.21 -1.38 2.97
N LEU A 88 8.60 -1.29 1.80
CA LEU A 88 9.01 -0.39 0.72
C LEU A 88 7.86 0.56 0.39
N ILE A 89 8.13 1.87 0.40
CA ILE A 89 7.16 2.89 -0.02
C ILE A 89 7.62 3.45 -1.37
N LEU A 90 6.80 3.27 -2.40
CA LEU A 90 7.10 3.65 -3.78
C LEU A 90 6.31 4.88 -4.20
N ASP A 91 7.03 5.87 -4.73
CA ASP A 91 6.47 7.02 -5.43
C ASP A 91 6.23 6.67 -6.90
N ALA A 92 4.98 6.41 -7.25
CA ALA A 92 4.55 6.12 -8.60
C ALA A 92 4.17 7.37 -9.39
N SER A 93 4.19 8.57 -8.80
CA SER A 93 3.84 9.83 -9.49
C SER A 93 4.58 10.02 -10.83
N PRO A 94 5.85 9.62 -11.01
CA PRO A 94 6.55 9.73 -12.30
C PRO A 94 5.92 8.92 -13.45
N TYR A 95 5.22 7.82 -13.16
CA TYR A 95 4.50 7.05 -14.17
C TYR A 95 3.23 7.74 -14.67
N PHE A 96 2.70 8.66 -13.88
CA PHE A 96 1.46 9.39 -14.13
C PHE A 96 1.69 10.88 -14.44
N GLY A 97 2.96 11.28 -14.62
CA GLY A 97 3.40 12.64 -14.90
C GLY A 97 2.97 13.16 -16.28
N SER A 98 1.68 13.46 -16.41
CA SER A 98 1.03 14.04 -17.60
C SER A 98 -0.17 14.91 -17.24
N ARG A 99 -0.17 15.60 -16.09
CA ARG A 99 -1.27 16.53 -15.75
C ARG A 99 -0.77 17.94 -15.46
N VAL A 100 -1.25 18.83 -16.33
CA VAL A 100 -1.29 20.30 -16.32
C VAL A 100 -0.07 21.02 -16.92
N GLY A 101 -0.11 21.20 -18.25
CA GLY A 101 0.73 22.15 -18.99
C GLY A 101 1.13 21.67 -20.37
N ALA A 102 0.46 22.18 -21.41
CA ALA A 102 0.83 22.10 -22.84
C ALA A 102 0.99 20.70 -23.48
N GLY A 103 -0.10 20.23 -24.10
CA GLY A 103 -0.04 19.57 -25.41
C GLY A 103 0.75 18.27 -25.53
N LYS A 104 0.28 17.20 -24.88
CA LYS A 104 0.23 15.80 -25.36
C LYS A 104 -0.13 14.92 -24.15
N GLU A 105 -1.27 14.25 -24.20
CA GLU A 105 -1.59 13.21 -23.22
C GLU A 105 -0.54 12.10 -23.34
N LYS A 106 0.44 12.09 -22.44
CA LYS A 106 1.33 10.94 -22.30
C LYS A 106 0.50 9.83 -21.65
N GLN A 107 0.09 8.87 -22.47
CA GLN A 107 -0.57 7.65 -22.03
C GLN A 107 0.33 6.92 -21.04
N VAL A 108 -0.24 6.43 -19.94
CA VAL A 108 0.49 5.63 -18.95
C VAL A 108 0.94 4.34 -19.63
N ASP A 109 2.24 4.07 -19.62
CA ASP A 109 2.80 2.80 -20.08
C ASP A 109 2.57 1.72 -19.01
N ILE A 110 1.45 1.02 -19.14
CA ILE A 110 1.04 -0.03 -18.21
C ILE A 110 2.09 -1.15 -18.15
N GLN A 111 2.72 -1.51 -19.27
CA GLN A 111 3.71 -2.59 -19.32
C GLN A 111 4.95 -2.21 -18.51
N LYS A 112 5.40 -0.96 -18.65
CA LYS A 112 6.48 -0.43 -17.83
C LYS A 112 6.12 -0.38 -16.35
N VAL A 113 4.94 0.11 -15.98
CA VAL A 113 4.50 0.18 -14.57
C VAL A 113 4.47 -1.22 -13.96
N VAL A 114 3.84 -2.18 -14.64
CA VAL A 114 3.73 -3.57 -14.16
C VAL A 114 5.12 -4.21 -14.07
N GLY A 115 5.99 -4.00 -15.06
CA GLY A 115 7.36 -4.51 -15.07
C GLY A 115 8.20 -3.98 -13.91
N ASP A 116 8.16 -2.67 -13.68
CA ASP A 116 8.93 -2.02 -12.61
C ASP A 116 8.41 -2.45 -11.23
N LEU A 117 7.09 -2.47 -11.01
CA LEU A 117 6.48 -2.96 -9.77
C LEU A 117 6.82 -4.43 -9.52
N GLY A 118 6.76 -5.27 -10.55
CA GLY A 118 7.16 -6.68 -10.47
C GLY A 118 8.63 -6.86 -10.04
N ALA A 119 9.53 -6.02 -10.54
CA ALA A 119 10.93 -6.04 -10.13
C ALA A 119 11.12 -5.67 -8.64
N TYR A 120 10.34 -4.73 -8.10
CA TYR A 120 10.36 -4.41 -6.68
C TYR A 120 9.83 -5.55 -5.81
N VAL A 121 8.73 -6.20 -6.22
CA VAL A 121 8.17 -7.38 -5.54
C VAL A 121 9.21 -8.50 -5.42
N GLN A 122 9.92 -8.78 -6.52
CA GLN A 122 10.97 -9.81 -6.55
C GLN A 122 12.15 -9.46 -5.64
N ARG A 123 12.63 -8.20 -5.67
CA ARG A 123 13.75 -7.75 -4.82
C ARG A 123 13.44 -7.77 -3.33
N MET A 124 12.18 -7.54 -2.98
CA MET A 124 11.71 -7.65 -1.60
C MET A 124 11.53 -9.10 -1.17
N GLU A 125 11.50 -10.08 -2.09
CA GLU A 125 11.10 -11.46 -1.81
C GLU A 125 9.72 -11.50 -1.09
N ALA A 126 8.80 -10.64 -1.53
CA ALA A 126 7.45 -10.60 -0.99
C ALA A 126 6.71 -11.90 -1.34
N THR A 127 6.03 -12.49 -0.36
CA THR A 127 5.41 -13.82 -0.47
C THR A 127 3.95 -13.78 -0.93
N ARG A 128 3.36 -12.58 -0.99
CA ARG A 128 1.99 -12.31 -1.47
C ARG A 128 1.98 -11.11 -2.40
N VAL A 129 1.13 -11.17 -3.42
CA VAL A 129 0.86 -10.12 -4.42
C VAL A 129 -0.65 -9.94 -4.53
#